data_AF-A0A943HMF6-F1
#
_entry.id   AF-A0A943HMF6-F1
#
_cell.length_a   1.000
_cell.length_b   1.000
_cell.length_c   1.000
_cell.angle_alpha   90.00
_cell.angle_beta   90.00
_cell.angle_gamma   90.00
#
_symmetry.space_group_name_H-M   'P 1'
#
loop_
_entity.id
_entity.type
_entity.pdbx_description
1 polymer ?
#
loop_
_entity_poly.entity_id
_entity_poly.type
_entity_poly.pdbx_seq_one_letter_code
_entity_poly.pdbx_strand_id
1 'polypeptide(L)'
;MKERKFSVLDAKKKMMKGPNLSTAPNLVARDYVVMEFRFSDFSEDDKEKIKQDAEELSQKANKKGANSGEKRTAIVVENDAYAGVLAEFATVYYLNSLNLGRAFRPKVTDLSNQIDVVWEFNDNLSKTVEVRSSFVNNGLVFGLFVIDDKTKQPYFDIIGPYYQKNYKADYEPTKDLYARVLFEQKKYDIKNRFIKNDEPFYLIGLLSGKELIKLDYHKSLTENDATNIVDGDYYVAPINHIWDIAEFKEILPKK
;
A
#
# COMPACT_ATOMS: atom_id res chain seq x y z
N MET A 1 5.35 15.97 5.28
CA MET A 1 4.70 14.78 5.87
C MET A 1 4.52 14.97 7.36
N LYS A 2 3.54 14.32 7.98
CA LYS A 2 3.30 14.41 9.44
C LYS A 2 2.60 13.17 9.97
N GLU A 3 2.88 12.83 11.23
CA GLU A 3 2.15 11.76 11.92
C GLU A 3 0.73 12.19 12.26
N ARG A 4 -0.19 11.24 12.17
CA ARG A 4 -1.58 11.40 12.61
C ARG A 4 -2.00 10.22 13.44
N LYS A 5 -2.55 10.53 14.61
CA LYS A 5 -3.13 9.55 15.53
C LYS A 5 -4.63 9.42 15.25
N PHE A 6 -5.10 8.19 15.20
CA PHE A 6 -6.50 7.84 15.04
C PHE A 6 -6.88 6.95 16.21
N SER A 7 -7.88 7.37 16.98
CA SER A 7 -8.38 6.59 18.12
C SER A 7 -9.62 5.78 17.75
N VAL A 8 -9.70 4.54 18.23
CA VAL A 8 -10.90 3.71 18.12
C VAL A 8 -12.11 4.36 18.79
N LEU A 9 -11.89 5.09 19.88
CA LEU A 9 -12.98 5.79 20.59
C LEU A 9 -13.58 6.90 19.72
N ASP A 10 -12.75 7.65 19.02
CA ASP A 10 -13.20 8.72 18.13
C ASP A 10 -13.76 8.16 16.82
N ALA A 11 -13.22 7.06 16.31
CA ALA A 11 -13.79 6.31 15.21
C ALA A 11 -15.22 5.86 15.55
N LYS A 12 -15.42 5.24 16.71
CA LYS A 12 -16.74 4.84 17.22
C LYS A 12 -17.69 6.03 17.28
N LYS A 13 -17.28 7.15 17.87
CA LYS A 13 -18.12 8.37 17.93
C LYS A 13 -18.50 8.90 16.54
N LYS A 14 -17.56 8.92 15.59
CA LYS A 14 -17.81 9.40 14.22
C LYS A 14 -18.79 8.49 13.48
N MET A 15 -18.62 7.19 13.61
CA MET A 15 -19.49 6.22 12.92
C MET A 15 -20.89 6.15 13.51
N MET A 16 -21.05 6.38 14.82
CA MET A 16 -22.35 6.48 15.49
C MET A 16 -23.13 7.76 15.14
N LYS A 17 -22.51 8.78 14.52
CA LYS A 17 -23.17 10.02 14.09
C LYS A 17 -23.79 9.94 12.69
N GLY A 18 -23.62 8.82 11.97
CA GLY A 18 -24.26 8.60 10.67
C GLY A 18 -25.76 8.31 10.83
N PRO A 19 -26.64 8.85 9.97
CA PRO A 19 -28.05 8.50 9.99
C PRO A 19 -28.17 7.04 9.53
N ASN A 20 -28.81 6.18 10.33
CA ASN A 20 -29.15 4.77 10.05
C ASN A 20 -28.13 3.66 10.42
N LEU A 21 -27.51 3.71 11.60
CA LEU A 21 -26.94 2.48 12.19
C LEU A 21 -27.77 2.07 13.42
N SER A 22 -28.59 1.03 13.27
CA SER A 22 -29.35 0.40 14.36
C SER A 22 -28.46 -0.43 15.29
N THR A 23 -27.22 -0.73 14.87
CA THR A 23 -26.20 -1.47 15.61
C THR A 23 -24.85 -0.76 15.50
N ALA A 24 -24.10 -0.73 16.60
CA ALA A 24 -22.74 -0.19 16.58
C ALA A 24 -21.86 -1.04 15.65
N PRO A 25 -21.06 -0.42 14.75
CA PRO A 25 -20.18 -1.19 13.86
C PRO A 25 -19.15 -1.95 14.69
N ASN A 26 -18.82 -3.17 14.25
CA ASN A 26 -17.72 -3.93 14.83
C ASN A 26 -16.40 -3.28 14.39
N LEU A 27 -15.56 -2.90 15.36
CA LEU A 27 -14.35 -2.15 15.10
C LEU A 27 -13.11 -2.88 15.63
N VAL A 28 -11.99 -2.69 14.94
CA VAL A 28 -10.68 -3.08 15.45
C VAL A 28 -10.42 -2.34 16.77
N ALA A 29 -10.09 -3.10 17.82
CA ALA A 29 -9.90 -2.61 19.17
C ALA A 29 -8.46 -2.11 19.43
N ARG A 30 -7.94 -1.22 18.58
CA ARG A 30 -6.66 -0.53 18.79
C ARG A 30 -6.67 0.86 18.19
N ASP A 31 -5.76 1.71 18.65
CA ASP A 31 -5.48 3.00 18.01
C ASP A 31 -4.43 2.80 16.90
N TYR A 32 -4.37 3.76 15.98
CA TYR A 32 -3.42 3.76 14.87
C TYR A 32 -2.64 5.07 14.79
N VAL A 33 -1.34 4.99 14.59
CA VAL A 33 -0.52 6.11 14.11
C VAL A 33 -0.16 5.86 12.66
N VAL A 34 -0.48 6.83 11.79
CA VAL A 34 -0.18 6.78 10.34
C VAL A 34 0.63 8.00 9.94
N MET A 35 1.34 7.90 8.81
CA MET A 35 2.08 9.03 8.24
C MET A 35 1.27 9.63 7.09
N GLU A 36 0.81 10.87 7.26
CA GLU A 36 0.16 11.65 6.20
C GLU A 36 1.22 12.26 5.27
N PHE A 37 1.00 12.07 3.98
CA PHE A 37 1.76 12.63 2.88
C PHE A 37 0.88 13.48 1.99
N ARG A 38 1.50 14.49 1.40
CA ARG A 38 0.97 15.39 0.37
C ARG A 38 1.99 15.50 -0.75
N PHE A 39 1.56 15.80 -1.96
CA PHE A 39 2.50 15.96 -3.07
C PHE A 39 3.44 17.14 -2.84
N SER A 40 2.98 18.17 -2.15
CA SER A 40 3.81 19.30 -1.72
C SER A 40 4.96 18.91 -0.78
N ASP A 41 4.89 17.75 -0.13
CA ASP A 41 5.93 17.28 0.79
C ASP A 41 7.20 16.79 0.09
N PHE A 42 7.13 16.51 -1.21
CA PHE A 42 8.28 16.05 -2.00
C PHE A 42 9.14 17.22 -2.49
N SER A 43 10.43 16.96 -2.67
CA SER A 43 11.35 17.88 -3.36
C SER A 43 10.92 18.13 -4.82
N GLU A 44 11.32 19.25 -5.42
CA GLU A 44 10.96 19.52 -6.82
C GLU A 44 11.51 18.45 -7.79
N ASP A 45 12.73 17.97 -7.56
CA ASP A 45 13.33 16.89 -8.34
C ASP A 45 12.51 15.59 -8.24
N ASP A 46 12.08 15.24 -7.02
CA ASP A 46 11.24 14.05 -6.82
C ASP A 46 9.83 14.23 -7.39
N LYS A 47 9.26 15.45 -7.35
CA LYS A 47 7.97 15.77 -7.97
C LYS A 47 8.03 15.58 -9.49
N GLU A 48 9.11 15.98 -10.13
CA GLU A 48 9.32 15.74 -11.56
C GLU A 48 9.46 14.24 -11.84
N LYS A 49 10.28 13.55 -11.05
CA LYS A 49 10.52 12.11 -11.19
C LYS A 49 9.26 11.27 -10.97
N ILE A 50 8.41 11.63 -10.01
CA ILE A 50 7.11 10.98 -9.79
C ILE A 50 6.25 11.03 -11.07
N LYS A 51 6.20 12.18 -11.73
CA LYS A 51 5.42 12.34 -12.97
C LYS A 51 6.02 11.51 -14.11
N GLN A 52 7.34 11.59 -14.30
CA GLN A 52 8.04 10.84 -15.33
C GLN A 52 7.87 9.33 -15.16
N ASP A 53 8.12 8.81 -13.96
CA ASP A 53 8.03 7.37 -13.68
C ASP A 53 6.60 6.84 -13.85
N ALA A 54 5.58 7.60 -13.41
CA ALA A 54 4.18 7.22 -13.60
C ALA A 54 3.77 7.22 -15.07
N GLU A 55 4.21 8.22 -15.85
CA GLU A 55 3.96 8.30 -17.28
C GLU A 55 4.63 7.13 -18.03
N GLU A 56 5.89 6.81 -17.72
CA GLU A 56 6.59 5.67 -18.29
C GLU A 56 5.91 4.33 -17.97
N LEU A 57 5.51 4.11 -16.72
CA LEU A 57 4.82 2.89 -16.29
C LEU A 57 3.48 2.74 -17.01
N SER A 58 2.71 3.82 -17.13
CA SER A 58 1.42 3.80 -17.80
C SER A 58 1.54 3.43 -19.29
N GLN A 59 2.56 3.97 -19.98
CA GLN A 59 2.84 3.66 -21.38
C GLN A 59 3.28 2.21 -21.58
N LYS A 60 4.13 1.68 -20.68
CA LYS A 60 4.61 0.29 -20.73
C LYS A 60 3.47 -0.70 -20.50
N ALA A 61 2.56 -0.42 -19.56
CA ALA A 61 1.39 -1.27 -19.29
C ALA A 61 0.37 -1.27 -20.44
N ASN A 62 0.12 -0.12 -21.07
CA ASN A 62 -0.75 -0.02 -22.24
C ASN A 62 -0.25 -0.86 -23.43
N LYS A 63 1.07 -1.01 -23.61
CA LYS A 63 1.65 -1.87 -24.66
C LYS A 63 1.45 -3.37 -24.41
N LYS A 64 1.39 -3.80 -23.13
CA LYS A 64 1.16 -5.21 -22.77
C LYS A 64 -0.32 -5.62 -22.87
N GLY A 65 -1.24 -4.71 -22.55
CA GLY A 65 -2.70 -4.96 -22.61
C GLY A 65 -3.29 -5.13 -24.01
N ALA A 66 -2.56 -4.80 -25.07
CA ALA A 66 -3.00 -5.00 -26.45
C ALA A 66 -3.14 -6.49 -26.84
N ASN A 67 -2.54 -7.42 -26.08
CA ASN A 67 -2.47 -8.84 -26.41
C ASN A 67 -3.45 -9.75 -25.64
N SER A 68 -4.25 -9.25 -24.68
CA SER A 68 -4.97 -10.11 -23.71
C SER A 68 -6.50 -9.95 -23.64
N GLY A 69 -7.15 -9.30 -24.60
CA GLY A 69 -8.61 -9.38 -24.81
C GLY A 69 -9.53 -8.58 -23.88
N GLU A 70 -9.15 -8.31 -22.62
CA GLU A 70 -9.90 -7.42 -21.71
C GLU A 70 -9.13 -6.12 -21.44
N LYS A 71 -9.68 -4.99 -21.92
CA LYS A 71 -9.00 -3.68 -21.82
C LYS A 71 -9.33 -2.99 -20.49
N ARG A 72 -8.38 -2.99 -19.55
CA ARG A 72 -8.28 -1.86 -18.61
C ARG A 72 -8.14 -0.58 -19.45
N THR A 73 -8.97 0.44 -19.20
CA THR A 73 -8.87 1.69 -19.97
C THR A 73 -7.53 2.37 -19.67
N ALA A 74 -6.98 3.11 -20.63
CA ALA A 74 -5.70 3.82 -20.46
C ALA A 74 -5.70 4.71 -19.19
N ILE A 75 -6.86 5.25 -18.83
CA ILE A 75 -7.07 6.06 -17.61
C ILE A 75 -6.92 5.23 -16.33
N VAL A 76 -7.41 3.98 -16.30
CA VAL A 76 -7.23 3.10 -15.12
C VAL A 76 -5.75 2.78 -14.93
N VAL A 77 -5.05 2.45 -16.02
CA VAL A 77 -3.61 2.16 -16.00
C VAL A 77 -2.81 3.37 -15.53
N GLU A 78 -3.15 4.58 -16.00
CA GLU A 78 -2.53 5.81 -15.56
C GLU A 78 -2.76 6.06 -14.05
N ASN A 79 -4.01 5.93 -13.59
CA ASN A 79 -4.35 6.08 -12.16
C ASN A 79 -3.61 5.07 -11.28
N ASP A 80 -3.48 3.82 -11.73
CA ASP A 80 -2.72 2.77 -11.05
C ASP A 80 -1.24 3.15 -10.93
N ALA A 81 -0.62 3.60 -12.03
CA ALA A 81 0.78 4.01 -12.08
C ALA A 81 1.08 5.18 -11.13
N TYR A 82 0.29 6.26 -11.19
CA TYR A 82 0.48 7.41 -10.31
C TYR A 82 0.32 7.05 -8.83
N ALA A 83 -0.70 6.24 -8.48
CA ALA A 83 -0.91 5.83 -7.09
C ALA A 83 0.21 4.93 -6.57
N GLY A 84 0.73 4.02 -7.40
CA GLY A 84 1.89 3.19 -7.08
C GLY A 84 3.14 4.03 -6.81
N VAL A 85 3.52 4.89 -7.75
CA VAL A 85 4.72 5.73 -7.64
C VAL A 85 4.64 6.66 -6.42
N LEU A 86 3.49 7.31 -6.17
CA LEU A 86 3.31 8.14 -4.97
C LEU A 86 3.52 7.34 -3.67
N ALA A 87 3.04 6.10 -3.61
CA ALA A 87 3.21 5.23 -2.44
C ALA A 87 4.68 4.83 -2.23
N GLU A 88 5.41 4.51 -3.30
CA GLU A 88 6.83 4.18 -3.24
C GLU A 88 7.66 5.36 -2.73
N PHE A 89 7.43 6.57 -3.25
CA PHE A 89 8.12 7.78 -2.80
C PHE A 89 7.79 8.15 -1.36
N ALA A 90 6.53 8.04 -0.94
CA ALA A 90 6.15 8.25 0.46
C ALA A 90 6.87 7.27 1.40
N THR A 91 6.98 6.01 1.00
CA THR A 91 7.71 4.99 1.77
C THR A 91 9.20 5.34 1.88
N VAL A 92 9.83 5.77 0.78
CA VAL A 92 11.23 6.24 0.80
C VAL A 92 11.42 7.42 1.76
N TYR A 93 10.56 8.44 1.65
CA TYR A 93 10.63 9.64 2.51
C TYR A 93 10.47 9.29 3.99
N TYR A 94 9.51 8.41 4.30
CA TYR A 94 9.34 7.92 5.66
C TYR A 94 10.60 7.23 6.18
N LEU A 95 11.11 6.23 5.45
CA LEU A 95 12.27 5.46 5.89
C LEU A 95 13.53 6.32 6.05
N ASN A 96 13.76 7.28 5.15
CA ASN A 96 14.87 8.22 5.26
C ASN A 96 14.74 9.14 6.49
N SER A 97 13.52 9.54 6.87
CA SER A 97 13.33 10.39 8.06
C SER A 97 13.65 9.73 9.39
N LEU A 98 13.75 8.40 9.41
CA LEU A 98 14.17 7.66 10.60
C LEU A 98 15.67 7.84 10.88
N ASN A 99 16.46 8.33 9.91
CA ASN A 99 17.90 8.55 10.04
C ASN A 99 18.67 7.29 10.49
N LEU A 100 18.22 6.11 10.04
CA LEU A 100 18.87 4.81 10.34
C LEU A 100 19.63 4.23 9.14
N GLY A 101 19.52 4.86 7.97
CA GLY A 101 20.06 4.37 6.71
C GLY A 101 19.54 5.21 5.56
N ARG A 102 19.83 4.76 4.33
CA ARG A 102 19.38 5.38 3.09
C ARG A 102 18.38 4.48 2.38
N ALA A 103 17.16 4.96 2.22
CA ALA A 103 16.13 4.35 1.39
C ALA A 103 16.09 5.00 0.01
N PHE A 104 15.92 4.20 -1.03
CA PHE A 104 15.76 4.67 -2.41
C PHE A 104 15.01 3.64 -3.27
N ARG A 105 14.47 4.11 -4.40
CA ARG A 105 13.86 3.26 -5.42
C ARG A 105 14.94 2.77 -6.39
N PRO A 106 15.19 1.47 -6.52
CA PRO A 106 16.23 0.96 -7.42
C PRO A 106 15.79 1.14 -8.88
N LYS A 107 16.76 1.15 -9.80
CA LYS A 107 16.44 1.11 -11.24
C LYS A 107 15.84 -0.25 -11.56
N VAL A 108 14.71 -0.26 -12.28
CA VAL A 108 14.06 -1.50 -12.72
C VAL A 108 14.92 -2.14 -13.81
N THR A 109 15.62 -3.23 -13.45
CA THR A 109 16.44 -4.01 -14.40
C THR A 109 15.75 -5.26 -14.90
N ASP A 110 14.77 -5.77 -14.14
CA ASP A 110 13.95 -6.94 -14.48
C ASP A 110 12.50 -6.69 -14.01
N LEU A 111 11.53 -6.92 -14.91
CA LEU A 111 10.11 -6.74 -14.65
C LEU A 111 9.49 -7.93 -13.89
N SER A 112 10.19 -9.06 -13.78
CA SER A 112 9.66 -10.28 -13.15
C SER A 112 9.79 -10.29 -11.63
N ASN A 113 10.78 -9.57 -11.08
CA ASN A 113 11.09 -9.48 -9.65
C ASN A 113 11.50 -8.04 -9.27
N GLN A 114 10.61 -7.08 -9.55
CA GLN A 114 10.82 -5.68 -9.19
C GLN A 114 10.92 -5.56 -7.65
N ILE A 115 11.84 -4.70 -7.20
CA ILE A 115 11.93 -4.28 -5.81
C ILE A 115 11.53 -2.80 -5.81
N ASP A 116 10.51 -2.45 -5.04
CA ASP A 116 9.98 -1.08 -5.05
C ASP A 116 10.92 -0.14 -4.31
N VAL A 117 11.41 -0.55 -3.14
CA VAL A 117 12.35 0.23 -2.32
C VAL A 117 13.44 -0.66 -1.74
N VAL A 118 14.67 -0.15 -1.75
CA VAL A 118 15.80 -0.71 -1.00
C VAL A 118 16.14 0.25 0.14
N TRP A 119 16.31 -0.28 1.35
CA TRP A 119 16.73 0.45 2.54
C TRP A 119 18.08 -0.08 3.03
N GLU A 120 19.13 0.69 2.77
CA GLU A 120 20.52 0.36 3.12
C GLU A 120 20.88 0.97 4.47
N PHE A 121 21.29 0.13 5.42
CA PHE A 121 21.80 0.56 6.72
C PHE A 121 23.31 0.75 6.69
N ASN A 122 24.01 -0.11 5.94
CA ASN A 122 25.44 -0.06 5.63
C ASN A 122 25.74 -0.97 4.42
N ASP A 123 27.00 -1.00 3.98
CA ASP A 123 27.46 -1.73 2.79
C ASP A 123 27.11 -3.23 2.76
N ASN A 124 26.85 -3.84 3.92
CA ASN A 124 26.55 -5.28 4.05
C ASN A 124 25.13 -5.57 4.55
N LEU A 125 24.30 -4.55 4.79
CA LEU A 125 22.97 -4.71 5.34
C LEU A 125 21.96 -3.82 4.62
N SER A 126 21.18 -4.44 3.75
CA SER A 126 20.03 -3.82 3.08
C SER A 126 18.75 -4.59 3.36
N LYS A 127 17.63 -3.89 3.29
CA LYS A 127 16.28 -4.45 3.35
C LYS A 127 15.50 -4.09 2.10
N THR A 128 14.81 -5.06 1.53
CA THR A 128 13.89 -4.86 0.40
C THR A 128 12.48 -4.59 0.92
N VAL A 129 11.78 -3.64 0.32
CA VAL A 129 10.41 -3.29 0.69
C VAL A 129 9.51 -3.40 -0.53
N GLU A 130 8.44 -4.15 -0.39
CA GLU A 130 7.30 -4.16 -1.31
C GLU A 130 6.30 -3.09 -0.85
N VAL A 131 5.79 -2.28 -1.78
CA VAL A 131 4.85 -1.20 -1.46
C VAL A 131 3.56 -1.38 -2.23
N ARG A 132 2.44 -1.50 -1.52
CA ARG A 132 1.12 -1.60 -2.15
C ARG A 132 0.23 -0.41 -1.81
N SER A 133 -0.40 0.16 -2.84
CA SER A 133 -1.39 1.24 -2.71
C SER A 133 -2.82 0.70 -2.77
N SER A 134 -3.74 1.33 -2.04
CA SER A 134 -5.17 0.99 -2.07
C SER A 134 -6.07 2.19 -1.83
N PHE A 135 -7.31 2.11 -2.27
CA PHE A 135 -8.28 3.20 -2.23
C PHE A 135 -9.42 2.88 -1.27
N VAL A 136 -9.66 3.77 -0.31
CA VAL A 136 -10.66 3.64 0.74
C VAL A 136 -11.85 4.54 0.43
N ASN A 137 -12.85 3.97 -0.24
CA ASN A 137 -14.02 4.72 -0.70
C ASN A 137 -14.79 5.43 0.42
N ASN A 138 -14.84 4.81 1.60
CA ASN A 138 -15.61 5.29 2.75
C ASN A 138 -14.77 6.11 3.75
N GLY A 139 -13.59 6.60 3.31
CA GLY A 139 -12.69 7.41 4.13
C GLY A 139 -11.77 6.59 5.04
N LEU A 140 -10.68 7.21 5.48
CA LEU A 140 -9.59 6.54 6.18
C LEU A 140 -10.03 5.87 7.49
N VAL A 141 -10.94 6.49 8.25
CA VAL A 141 -11.50 5.89 9.47
C VAL A 141 -12.21 4.57 9.17
N PHE A 142 -12.92 4.48 8.04
CA PHE A 142 -13.50 3.20 7.63
C PHE A 142 -12.39 2.17 7.38
N GLY A 143 -11.37 2.56 6.61
CA GLY A 143 -10.29 1.66 6.21
C GLY A 143 -9.45 1.15 7.38
N LEU A 144 -9.26 1.94 8.43
CA LEU A 144 -8.45 1.57 9.59
C LEU A 144 -9.21 0.74 10.64
N PHE A 145 -10.52 0.95 10.80
CA PHE A 145 -11.22 0.43 11.98
C PHE A 145 -12.31 -0.58 11.66
N VAL A 146 -12.92 -0.57 10.47
CA VAL A 146 -14.14 -1.36 10.26
C VAL A 146 -13.80 -2.82 10.00
N ILE A 147 -14.47 -3.69 10.75
CA ILE A 147 -14.44 -5.14 10.55
C ILE A 147 -15.61 -5.51 9.64
N ASP A 148 -15.32 -6.27 8.59
CA ASP A 148 -16.33 -6.87 7.74
C ASP A 148 -17.07 -7.97 8.51
N ASP A 149 -18.39 -7.82 8.62
CA ASP A 149 -19.23 -8.78 9.35
C ASP A 149 -19.24 -10.18 8.76
N LYS A 150 -18.93 -10.33 7.46
CA LYS A 150 -18.89 -11.64 6.81
C LYS A 150 -17.61 -12.39 7.13
N THR A 151 -16.46 -11.72 7.00
CA THR A 151 -15.14 -12.34 7.19
C THR A 151 -14.65 -12.27 8.63
N LYS A 152 -15.24 -11.39 9.46
CA LYS A 152 -14.77 -11.01 10.79
C LYS A 152 -13.34 -10.46 10.79
N GLN A 153 -12.91 -9.91 9.65
CA GLN A 153 -11.60 -9.30 9.45
C GLN A 153 -11.72 -7.84 8.99
N PRO A 154 -10.69 -7.00 9.19
CA PRO A 154 -10.61 -5.70 8.53
C PRO A 154 -10.71 -5.77 7.00
N TYR A 155 -11.17 -4.68 6.38
CA TYR A 155 -11.29 -4.58 4.92
C TYR A 155 -9.97 -4.47 4.17
N PHE A 156 -8.90 -4.05 4.85
CA PHE A 156 -7.59 -3.85 4.25
C PHE A 156 -6.58 -4.77 4.92
N ASP A 157 -5.60 -5.19 4.14
CA ASP A 157 -4.49 -6.04 4.58
C ASP A 157 -3.16 -5.40 4.18
N ILE A 158 -2.04 -5.93 4.64
CA ILE A 158 -0.78 -5.91 3.89
C ILE A 158 -0.79 -7.15 2.99
N ILE A 159 -0.55 -6.97 1.69
CA ILE A 159 -0.50 -8.05 0.69
C ILE A 159 0.95 -8.46 0.50
N GLY A 160 1.21 -9.76 0.61
CA GLY A 160 2.52 -10.35 0.42
C GLY A 160 2.65 -11.12 -0.90
N PRO A 161 3.57 -12.09 -0.96
CA PRO A 161 3.81 -12.90 -2.15
C PRO A 161 2.55 -13.60 -2.64
N TYR A 162 2.42 -13.71 -3.95
CA TYR A 162 1.35 -14.46 -4.59
C TYR A 162 1.91 -15.57 -5.48
N TYR A 163 1.11 -16.60 -5.73
CA TYR A 163 1.33 -17.54 -6.82
C TYR A 163 0.13 -17.57 -7.74
N GLN A 164 0.35 -18.01 -8.98
CA GLN A 164 -0.71 -18.24 -9.95
C GLN A 164 -0.34 -19.44 -10.82
N LYS A 165 -1.13 -20.52 -10.71
CA LYS A 165 -0.83 -21.88 -11.19
C LYS A 165 -0.38 -21.98 -12.66
N ASN A 166 -0.76 -21.02 -13.51
CA ASN A 166 -0.43 -20.99 -14.94
C ASN A 166 0.34 -19.72 -15.39
N TYR A 167 0.89 -18.95 -14.45
CA TYR A 167 1.66 -17.74 -14.75
C TYR A 167 2.93 -17.64 -13.89
N LYS A 168 2.79 -17.81 -12.57
CA LYS A 168 3.89 -17.93 -11.61
C LYS A 168 3.60 -19.14 -10.72
N ALA A 169 4.12 -20.31 -11.13
CA ALA A 169 3.83 -21.58 -10.48
C ALA A 169 4.38 -21.69 -9.05
N ASP A 170 5.39 -20.88 -8.72
CA ASP A 170 5.91 -20.70 -7.37
C ASP A 170 5.49 -19.33 -6.82
N TYR A 171 5.38 -19.23 -5.49
CA TYR A 171 5.20 -17.93 -4.84
C TYR A 171 6.34 -16.99 -5.19
N GLU A 172 6.02 -15.69 -5.30
CA GLU A 172 7.04 -14.67 -5.44
C GLU A 172 8.08 -14.71 -4.30
N PRO A 173 9.34 -14.37 -4.59
CA PRO A 173 10.35 -14.23 -3.54
C PRO A 173 9.89 -13.23 -2.47
N THR A 174 9.96 -13.65 -1.20
CA THR A 174 9.54 -12.82 -0.08
C THR A 174 10.49 -11.64 0.11
N LYS A 175 9.96 -10.41 0.10
CA LYS A 175 10.71 -9.19 0.49
C LYS A 175 10.87 -9.10 2.01
N ASP A 176 11.83 -8.29 2.47
CA ASP A 176 12.07 -8.14 3.91
C ASP A 176 10.92 -7.43 4.63
N LEU A 177 10.34 -6.43 3.99
CA LEU A 177 9.24 -5.61 4.52
C LEU A 177 8.14 -5.45 3.47
N TYR A 178 6.91 -5.30 3.94
CA TYR A 178 5.76 -4.95 3.12
C TYR A 178 5.08 -3.71 3.71
N ALA A 179 4.80 -2.72 2.89
CA ALA A 179 4.18 -1.47 3.28
C ALA A 179 2.82 -1.29 2.61
N ARG A 180 1.87 -0.69 3.34
CA ARG A 180 0.56 -0.33 2.79
C ARG A 180 0.36 1.18 2.83
N VAL A 181 -0.01 1.73 1.67
CA VAL A 181 -0.42 3.13 1.52
C VAL A 181 -1.89 3.20 1.12
N LEU A 182 -2.66 4.04 1.82
CA LEU A 182 -4.08 4.25 1.58
C LEU A 182 -4.34 5.65 1.01
N PHE A 183 -5.18 5.70 0.00
CA PHE A 183 -5.74 6.90 -0.61
C PHE A 183 -7.22 6.96 -0.28
N GLU A 184 -7.77 8.11 0.08
CA GLU A 184 -9.21 8.22 0.36
C GLU A 184 -10.03 8.37 -0.94
N GLN A 185 -11.29 7.95 -0.88
CA GLN A 185 -12.25 7.95 -2.00
C GLN A 185 -11.88 7.00 -3.15
N LYS A 186 -12.66 7.06 -4.24
CA LYS A 186 -12.51 6.19 -5.41
C LYS A 186 -11.20 6.42 -6.15
N LYS A 187 -10.71 5.39 -6.85
CA LYS A 187 -9.54 5.48 -7.73
C LYS A 187 -9.90 6.14 -9.06
N TYR A 188 -9.88 7.47 -9.08
CA TYR A 188 -10.12 8.28 -10.28
C TYR A 188 -9.27 9.54 -10.23
N ASP A 189 -8.87 10.02 -11.42
CA ASP A 189 -8.22 11.31 -11.64
C ASP A 189 -7.07 11.61 -10.66
N ILE A 190 -6.17 10.64 -10.50
CA ILE A 190 -5.13 10.67 -9.47
C ILE A 190 -4.19 11.86 -9.66
N LYS A 191 -3.90 12.23 -10.92
CA LYS A 191 -3.08 13.38 -11.28
C LYS A 191 -3.70 14.70 -10.81
N ASN A 192 -5.00 14.93 -10.98
CA ASN A 192 -5.57 16.17 -10.46
C ASN A 192 -5.71 16.12 -8.94
N ARG A 193 -6.19 15.01 -8.38
CA ARG A 193 -6.47 14.90 -6.94
C ARG A 193 -5.23 15.02 -6.07
N PHE A 194 -4.24 14.16 -6.29
CA PHE A 194 -3.11 14.06 -5.38
C PHE A 194 -1.95 14.97 -5.78
N ILE A 195 -1.76 15.24 -7.08
CA ILE A 195 -0.65 16.09 -7.56
C ILE A 195 -1.04 17.56 -7.63
N LYS A 196 -2.17 17.91 -8.27
CA LYS A 196 -2.56 19.32 -8.42
C LYS A 196 -3.29 19.88 -7.21
N ASN A 197 -4.23 19.13 -6.67
CA ASN A 197 -5.06 19.56 -5.53
C ASN A 197 -4.46 19.17 -4.18
N ASP A 198 -3.31 18.48 -4.20
CA ASP A 198 -2.54 18.15 -3.01
C ASP A 198 -3.36 17.39 -1.95
N GLU A 199 -4.26 16.50 -2.38
CA GLU A 199 -5.02 15.66 -1.47
C GLU A 199 -4.10 14.76 -0.63
N PRO A 200 -4.41 14.52 0.66
CA PRO A 200 -3.58 13.70 1.52
C PRO A 200 -3.74 12.21 1.21
N PHE A 201 -2.66 11.46 1.42
CA PHE A 201 -2.61 10.01 1.39
C PHE A 201 -1.72 9.49 2.53
N TYR A 202 -1.82 8.21 2.87
CA TYR A 202 -1.40 7.74 4.19
C TYR A 202 -0.61 6.43 4.13
N LEU A 203 0.64 6.44 4.58
CA LEU A 203 1.36 5.21 4.92
C LEU A 203 0.85 4.75 6.28
N ILE A 204 0.15 3.61 6.31
CA ILE A 204 -0.55 3.15 7.52
C ILE A 204 0.31 2.29 8.43
N GLY A 205 1.37 1.69 7.88
CA GLY A 205 2.20 0.75 8.61
C GLY A 205 2.98 -0.18 7.68
N LEU A 206 3.76 -1.04 8.33
CA LEU A 206 4.61 -2.05 7.69
C LEU A 206 4.47 -3.38 8.42
N LEU A 207 4.91 -4.46 7.79
CA LEU A 207 5.11 -5.75 8.43
C LEU A 207 6.33 -6.44 7.83
N SER A 208 7.04 -7.24 8.62
CA SER A 208 8.12 -8.06 8.08
C SER A 208 7.57 -9.18 7.20
N GLY A 209 8.28 -9.48 6.12
CA GLY A 209 7.92 -10.62 5.27
C GLY A 209 7.91 -11.93 6.03
N LYS A 210 8.82 -12.11 6.99
CA LYS A 210 8.87 -13.30 7.84
C LYS A 210 7.61 -13.48 8.69
N GLU A 211 7.10 -12.41 9.30
CA GLU A 211 5.87 -12.49 10.08
C GLU A 211 4.65 -12.67 9.19
N LEU A 212 4.62 -12.01 8.03
CA LEU A 212 3.56 -12.17 7.05
C LEU A 212 3.42 -13.63 6.61
N ILE A 213 4.54 -14.30 6.30
CA ILE A 213 4.54 -15.73 5.97
C ILE A 213 4.15 -16.58 7.20
N LYS A 214 4.63 -16.22 8.39
CA LYS A 214 4.31 -16.94 9.64
C LYS A 214 2.81 -16.89 10.00
N LEU A 215 2.09 -15.84 9.61
CA LEU A 215 0.64 -15.77 9.80
C LEU A 215 -0.10 -16.86 9.02
N ASP A 216 0.48 -17.32 7.90
CA ASP A 216 -0.07 -18.36 7.02
C ASP A 216 -1.55 -18.13 6.66
N TYR A 217 -1.91 -16.85 6.49
CA TYR A 217 -3.25 -16.45 6.12
C TYR A 217 -3.26 -16.02 4.65
N HIS A 218 -4.18 -16.60 3.89
CA HIS A 218 -4.21 -16.49 2.43
C HIS A 218 -5.57 -16.01 1.95
N LYS A 219 -5.55 -15.25 0.84
CA LYS A 219 -6.77 -14.91 0.07
C LYS A 219 -6.59 -15.37 -1.37
N SER A 220 -7.63 -15.96 -1.94
CA SER A 220 -7.63 -16.39 -3.33
C SER A 220 -7.54 -15.18 -4.27
N LEU A 221 -6.81 -15.34 -5.38
CA LEU A 221 -6.88 -14.39 -6.48
C LEU A 221 -8.29 -14.42 -7.08
N THR A 222 -8.88 -13.24 -7.28
CA THR A 222 -10.15 -13.09 -7.99
C THR A 222 -9.93 -12.55 -9.39
N GLU A 223 -10.95 -12.57 -10.24
CA GLU A 223 -10.90 -11.96 -11.59
C GLU A 223 -10.51 -10.46 -11.56
N ASN A 224 -10.74 -9.79 -10.43
CA ASN A 224 -10.30 -8.40 -10.23
C ASN A 224 -8.79 -8.27 -9.99
N ASP A 225 -8.13 -9.35 -9.58
CA ASP A 225 -6.72 -9.38 -9.17
C ASP A 225 -5.78 -9.86 -10.29
N ALA A 226 -6.27 -10.66 -11.25
CA ALA A 226 -5.45 -11.25 -12.32
C ALA A 226 -6.12 -11.24 -13.70
N THR A 227 -5.31 -11.12 -14.75
CA THR A 227 -5.75 -11.29 -16.14
C THR A 227 -6.08 -12.76 -16.42
N ASN A 228 -7.37 -13.08 -16.55
CA ASN A 228 -7.94 -14.27 -17.19
C ASN A 228 -7.57 -15.69 -16.69
N ILE A 229 -6.97 -15.89 -15.52
CA ILE A 229 -6.83 -17.22 -14.90
C ILE A 229 -6.91 -17.10 -13.36
N VAL A 230 -7.89 -17.77 -12.75
CA VAL A 230 -8.36 -17.57 -11.35
C VAL A 230 -7.77 -18.56 -10.32
N ASP A 231 -6.86 -19.45 -10.73
CA ASP A 231 -6.22 -20.44 -9.85
C ASP A 231 -4.92 -19.89 -9.24
N GLY A 232 -5.03 -19.31 -8.04
CA GLY A 232 -3.90 -18.89 -7.21
C GLY A 232 -4.34 -18.18 -5.92
N ASP A 233 -3.39 -17.89 -5.05
CA ASP A 233 -3.62 -17.12 -3.83
C ASP A 233 -2.41 -16.24 -3.48
N TYR A 234 -2.58 -15.44 -2.43
CA TYR A 234 -1.55 -14.58 -1.89
C TYR A 234 -1.63 -14.52 -0.37
N TYR A 235 -0.45 -14.38 0.25
CA TYR A 235 -0.37 -14.15 1.69
C TYR A 235 -0.89 -12.76 2.04
N VAL A 236 -1.57 -12.67 3.18
CA VAL A 236 -2.10 -11.42 3.71
C VAL A 236 -1.93 -11.30 5.21
N ALA A 237 -1.71 -10.08 5.67
CA ALA A 237 -1.81 -9.71 7.07
C ALA A 237 -2.90 -8.65 7.24
N PRO A 238 -4.03 -8.96 7.91
CA PRO A 238 -5.07 -7.96 8.13
C PRO A 238 -4.51 -6.78 8.94
N ILE A 239 -5.00 -5.56 8.70
CA ILE A 239 -4.38 -4.34 9.26
C ILE A 239 -4.38 -4.24 10.80
N ASN A 240 -5.07 -5.13 11.52
CA ASN A 240 -4.97 -5.23 12.98
C ASN A 240 -3.73 -6.01 13.46
N HIS A 241 -3.02 -6.67 12.54
CA HIS A 241 -1.79 -7.45 12.81
C HIS A 241 -0.50 -6.76 12.34
N ILE A 242 -0.60 -5.55 11.77
CA ILE A 242 0.56 -4.83 11.24
C ILE A 242 1.22 -3.99 12.32
N TRP A 243 2.45 -3.56 12.06
CA TRP A 243 3.04 -2.47 12.81
C TRP A 243 2.59 -1.15 12.20
N ASP A 244 1.79 -0.40 12.95
CA ASP A 244 1.53 0.99 12.58
C ASP A 244 2.82 1.84 12.71
N ILE A 245 2.77 3.13 12.38
CA ILE A 245 3.96 3.99 12.40
C ILE A 245 4.61 4.09 13.78
N ALA A 246 3.83 4.02 14.87
CA ALA A 246 4.37 4.08 16.21
C ALA A 246 5.03 2.75 16.59
N GLU A 247 4.33 1.63 16.39
CA GLU A 247 4.87 0.29 16.67
C GLU A 247 6.11 -0.01 15.84
N PHE A 248 6.11 0.38 14.56
CA PHE A 248 7.27 0.20 13.70
C PHE A 248 8.49 0.95 14.25
N LYS A 249 8.32 2.13 14.83
CA LYS A 249 9.43 2.88 15.46
C LYS A 249 9.95 2.20 16.71
N GLU A 250 9.10 1.54 17.48
CA GLU A 250 9.49 0.87 18.72
C GLU A 250 10.37 -0.36 18.49
N ILE A 251 10.17 -1.06 17.36
CA ILE A 251 10.94 -2.26 17.01
C ILE A 251 12.25 -1.96 16.27
N LEU A 252 12.45 -0.72 15.83
CA LEU A 252 13.69 -0.33 15.16
C LEU A 252 14.85 -0.25 16.16
N PRO A 253 16.10 -0.46 15.70
CA PRO A 253 17.27 -0.28 16.54
C PRO A 253 17.25 1.12 17.18
N LYS A 254 17.36 1.17 18.51
CA LYS A 254 17.54 2.44 19.22
C LYS A 254 18.96 2.94 18.97
N LYS A 255 19.10 4.23 18.71
CA LYS A 255 20.40 4.92 18.72
C LYS A 255 20.95 5.03 20.13
#